data_AF-A0A356KX29-F1
#
_entry.id   AF-A0A356KX29-F1
#
_cell.length_a   1.000
_cell.length_b   1.000
_cell.length_c   1.000
_cell.angle_alpha   90.00
_cell.angle_beta   90.00
_cell.angle_gamma   90.00
#
_symmetry.space_group_name_H-M   'P 1'
#
loop_
_entity.id
_entity.type
_entity.pdbx_description
1 polymer ?
#
loop_
_entity_poly.entity_id
_entity_poly.type
_entity_poly.pdbx_seq_one_letter_code
_entity_poly.pdbx_strand_id
1 'polypeptide(L)'
;MLAFATPAFAQPAPVASGSLNVAPVASANAAPLGSYVMHGRDTLGQPYRGSARIELGQAGLTLVRERDGTASVHTGQGVALRRWGFSALDTPGPAGTRTWARVTASLLNLREGPGGDHPVKSKAVRGAALLVVGQSGVWREVLDRDGRKRWTHGGYLSYETREVDGAAEVVVVQDPRGAWAIQFQGTLPGVVERFETRSNALVFLGMGVGATHEVWDLRSVQGVDVYPITDSEEDGVAEVLGHTRDFDEPNDLEGFLDDLGLSGEPREQVKEAISSLGTDAKDECARLAVVFYEAERGDRTLERLILSGHCVGTSVWGDDNGSLRFTSVEKLCEAFPNAARQLEDLMIAGCYSQSLRQVDKWRARFPNLHTFWAYGSSAPGSWTGATIHNALWEEATRGHEPGLVSRVIAIGTRKGENVATWNSVIGYEGDAPLRDRSEVEADLAASQPVVDEFAAGDREVEDTQTGPLRDHYRLVQEILGNRDVRGAERERYERARDFTIRLIFYDHPVRERFQQAYAEELAAGYRDLGLPQAPDFATLGRKDALAEIEAYKAALDAAPRPSAAARRAWTLLSDGLRDLKIEVVPNEWV
;
A
#
# COMPACT_ATOMS: atom_id res chain seq x y z
N MET A 1 48.70 2.62 -52.05
CA MET A 1 48.42 2.20 -50.65
C MET A 1 47.07 2.78 -50.28
N LEU A 2 46.15 1.91 -49.86
CA LEU A 2 44.70 2.10 -49.87
C LEU A 2 44.18 3.11 -48.84
N ALA A 3 43.21 3.91 -49.29
CA ALA A 3 42.12 4.48 -48.52
C ALA A 3 40.82 4.07 -49.22
N PHE A 4 39.76 3.71 -48.49
CA PHE A 4 38.41 3.66 -49.06
C PHE A 4 37.35 4.07 -48.04
N ALA A 5 36.38 4.80 -48.59
CA ALA A 5 35.23 5.41 -47.98
C ALA A 5 33.97 4.51 -48.08
N THR A 6 32.93 4.91 -47.35
CA THR A 6 31.52 4.47 -47.40
C THR A 6 30.87 4.60 -48.79
N PRO A 7 29.72 3.95 -49.06
CA PRO A 7 28.44 4.70 -49.03
C PRO A 7 27.19 3.88 -48.62
N ALA A 8 26.05 4.58 -48.58
CA ALA A 8 24.74 4.13 -48.05
C ALA A 8 23.61 4.09 -49.12
N PHE A 9 22.51 3.42 -48.73
CA PHE A 9 21.08 3.50 -49.12
C PHE A 9 20.54 2.96 -50.48
N ALA A 10 19.50 2.10 -50.38
CA ALA A 10 18.24 2.14 -51.17
C ALA A 10 17.12 1.24 -50.56
N GLN A 11 15.85 1.64 -50.76
CA GLN A 11 14.58 1.16 -50.17
C GLN A 11 13.83 0.04 -50.99
N PRO A 12 12.66 -0.50 -50.53
CA PRO A 12 12.14 -1.84 -50.88
C PRO A 12 10.89 -1.90 -51.80
N ALA A 13 10.59 -3.08 -52.38
CA ALA A 13 9.26 -3.69 -52.76
C ALA A 13 9.37 -4.63 -54.01
N PRO A 14 8.35 -5.42 -54.42
CA PRO A 14 7.42 -6.32 -53.72
C PRO A 14 7.45 -7.78 -54.28
N VAL A 15 6.75 -8.71 -53.61
CA VAL A 15 6.61 -10.13 -53.99
C VAL A 15 5.41 -10.35 -54.93
N ALA A 16 5.58 -11.18 -55.97
CA ALA A 16 4.47 -11.77 -56.71
C ALA A 16 4.68 -13.27 -57.02
N SER A 17 3.63 -14.04 -56.71
CA SER A 17 3.15 -15.32 -57.26
C SER A 17 4.03 -16.60 -57.23
N GLY A 18 3.50 -17.65 -56.60
CA GLY A 18 3.52 -19.00 -57.21
C GLY A 18 4.21 -20.17 -56.47
N SER A 19 3.47 -20.78 -55.52
CA SER A 19 3.35 -22.23 -55.20
C SER A 19 4.54 -23.22 -55.11
N LEU A 20 4.58 -23.89 -53.93
CA LEU A 20 4.94 -25.31 -53.62
C LEU A 20 6.40 -25.78 -53.83
N ASN A 21 7.04 -26.62 -52.99
CA ASN A 21 6.61 -27.63 -52.01
C ASN A 21 7.76 -28.01 -51.03
N VAL A 22 7.41 -28.13 -49.74
CA VAL A 22 7.82 -29.10 -48.66
C VAL A 22 9.30 -29.41 -48.37
N ALA A 23 9.76 -29.02 -47.16
CA ALA A 23 10.15 -29.91 -46.04
C ALA A 23 10.45 -29.07 -44.77
N PRO A 24 10.14 -29.53 -43.54
CA PRO A 24 10.02 -28.65 -42.38
C PRO A 24 11.32 -28.53 -41.59
N VAL A 25 12.08 -27.44 -41.78
CA VAL A 25 12.98 -26.87 -40.75
C VAL A 25 13.06 -25.35 -40.94
N ALA A 26 12.29 -24.58 -40.16
CA ALA A 26 12.47 -23.15 -39.85
C ALA A 26 11.36 -22.76 -38.85
N SER A 27 11.68 -22.42 -37.59
CA SER A 27 12.08 -21.10 -37.08
C SER A 27 10.90 -20.34 -36.46
N ALA A 28 11.24 -19.54 -35.45
CA ALA A 28 10.52 -18.40 -34.88
C ALA A 28 9.26 -17.91 -35.61
N ASN A 29 8.18 -17.69 -34.84
CA ASN A 29 7.51 -16.40 -34.76
C ASN A 29 6.44 -16.41 -33.66
N ALA A 30 6.44 -15.35 -32.84
CA ALA A 30 5.35 -15.00 -31.95
C ALA A 30 4.12 -14.58 -32.78
N ALA A 31 2.94 -15.01 -32.34
CA ALA A 31 1.62 -14.52 -32.76
C ALA A 31 0.61 -14.71 -31.60
N PRO A 32 -0.48 -13.92 -31.55
CA PRO A 32 -1.11 -13.42 -30.31
C PRO A 32 -2.04 -14.44 -29.62
N LEU A 33 -2.45 -14.10 -28.38
CA LEU A 33 -3.48 -14.78 -27.61
C LEU A 33 -4.73 -15.04 -28.48
N GLY A 34 -5.04 -16.30 -28.78
CA GLY A 34 -6.18 -16.71 -29.60
C GLY A 34 -6.92 -17.91 -29.01
N SER A 35 -8.25 -17.93 -29.19
CA SER A 35 -9.19 -18.97 -28.75
C SER A 35 -9.02 -20.30 -29.53
N TYR A 36 -9.29 -21.43 -28.86
CA TYR A 36 -9.22 -22.77 -29.46
C TYR A 36 -10.59 -23.43 -29.58
N VAL A 37 -10.82 -24.17 -30.66
CA VAL A 37 -12.00 -25.03 -30.88
C VAL A 37 -11.62 -26.47 -30.57
N MET A 38 -12.29 -27.09 -29.61
CA MET A 38 -12.09 -28.49 -29.25
C MET A 38 -13.09 -29.39 -30.00
N HIS A 39 -12.62 -30.54 -30.46
CA HIS A 39 -13.47 -31.61 -30.99
C HIS A 39 -13.54 -32.74 -29.96
N GLY A 40 -14.73 -33.00 -29.42
CA GLY A 40 -14.93 -34.05 -28.42
C GLY A 40 -16.27 -34.77 -28.58
N ARG A 41 -16.40 -35.92 -27.91
CA ARG A 41 -17.64 -36.66 -27.73
C ARG A 41 -18.04 -36.59 -26.26
N ASP A 42 -19.32 -36.41 -25.97
CA ASP A 42 -19.83 -36.40 -24.59
C ASP A 42 -19.87 -37.81 -23.97
N THR A 43 -20.31 -37.90 -22.71
CA THR A 43 -20.37 -39.16 -21.94
C THR A 43 -21.36 -40.18 -22.49
N LEU A 44 -22.15 -39.82 -23.52
CA LEU A 44 -23.04 -40.71 -24.27
C LEU A 44 -22.52 -40.98 -25.71
N GLY A 45 -21.33 -40.49 -26.05
CA GLY A 45 -20.64 -40.73 -27.33
C GLY A 45 -21.06 -39.79 -28.46
N GLN A 46 -21.87 -38.76 -28.20
CA GLN A 46 -22.30 -37.80 -29.22
C GLN A 46 -21.27 -36.68 -29.40
N PRO A 47 -20.94 -36.30 -30.65
CA PRO A 47 -19.97 -35.23 -30.89
C PRO A 47 -20.56 -33.87 -30.52
N TYR A 48 -19.83 -33.08 -29.73
CA TYR A 48 -20.17 -31.67 -29.48
C TYR A 48 -19.04 -30.74 -29.94
N ARG A 49 -19.41 -29.49 -30.25
CA ARG A 49 -18.48 -28.39 -30.51
C ARG A 49 -18.63 -27.35 -29.41
N GLY A 50 -17.57 -27.12 -28.66
CA GLY A 50 -17.50 -26.05 -27.66
C GLY A 50 -16.15 -25.33 -27.71
N SER A 51 -16.16 -24.03 -27.49
CA SER A 51 -14.97 -23.22 -27.24
C SER A 51 -14.67 -23.21 -25.74
N ALA A 52 -13.45 -23.58 -25.34
CA ALA A 52 -13.00 -23.46 -23.95
C ALA A 52 -11.87 -22.41 -23.86
N ARG A 53 -11.97 -21.52 -22.88
CA ARG A 53 -10.90 -20.62 -22.45
C ARG A 53 -10.26 -21.26 -21.22
N ILE A 54 -8.99 -21.64 -21.31
CA ILE A 54 -8.21 -22.10 -20.15
C ILE A 54 -7.54 -20.86 -19.56
N GLU A 55 -8.05 -20.38 -18.43
CA GLU A 55 -7.41 -19.34 -17.62
C GLU A 55 -6.43 -20.02 -16.65
N LEU A 56 -5.17 -19.56 -16.66
CA LEU A 56 -4.09 -20.13 -15.86
C LEU A 56 -4.33 -19.76 -14.39
N GLY A 57 -4.86 -20.72 -13.64
CA GLY A 57 -5.25 -20.60 -12.22
C GLY A 57 -6.07 -21.80 -11.69
N GLN A 58 -6.50 -22.74 -12.55
CA GLN A 58 -7.16 -23.96 -12.09
C GLN A 58 -6.18 -24.94 -11.41
N ALA A 59 -6.54 -25.38 -10.21
CA ALA A 59 -5.85 -26.45 -9.49
C ALA A 59 -5.89 -27.78 -10.27
N GLY A 60 -4.79 -28.55 -10.19
CA GLY A 60 -4.72 -29.94 -10.69
C GLY A 60 -3.94 -30.17 -12.00
N LEU A 61 -2.81 -29.48 -12.20
CA LEU A 61 -1.93 -29.71 -13.35
C LEU A 61 -0.83 -30.74 -13.04
N THR A 62 -0.71 -31.78 -13.87
CA THR A 62 0.39 -32.76 -13.83
C THR A 62 1.29 -32.58 -15.05
N LEU A 63 2.59 -32.40 -14.84
CA LEU A 63 3.58 -32.28 -15.91
C LEU A 63 4.22 -33.64 -16.19
N VAL A 64 4.20 -34.09 -17.45
CA VAL A 64 4.81 -35.35 -17.88
C VAL A 64 5.86 -35.05 -18.96
N ARG A 65 7.08 -35.56 -18.78
CA ARG A 65 8.15 -35.43 -19.78
C ARG A 65 8.13 -36.65 -20.70
N GLU A 66 8.10 -36.39 -22.01
CA GLU A 66 8.23 -37.43 -23.03
C GLU A 66 9.71 -37.68 -23.37
N ARG A 67 10.03 -38.89 -23.82
CA ARG A 67 11.41 -39.36 -24.05
C ARG A 67 12.19 -38.55 -25.10
N ASP A 68 11.52 -37.73 -25.90
CA ASP A 68 12.11 -36.90 -26.95
C ASP A 68 12.50 -35.49 -26.49
N GLY A 69 12.33 -35.20 -25.19
CA GLY A 69 12.65 -33.88 -24.62
C GLY A 69 11.50 -32.88 -24.68
N THR A 70 10.29 -33.31 -25.06
CA THR A 70 9.07 -32.49 -24.92
C THR A 70 8.39 -32.72 -23.56
N ALA A 71 7.55 -31.77 -23.15
CA ALA A 71 6.73 -31.89 -21.93
C ALA A 71 5.26 -31.64 -22.27
N SER A 72 4.37 -32.44 -21.67
CA SER A 72 2.92 -32.34 -21.78
C SER A 72 2.32 -31.98 -20.43
N VAL A 73 1.23 -31.20 -20.44
CA VAL A 73 0.47 -30.83 -19.24
C VAL A 73 -0.87 -31.56 -19.27
N HIS A 74 -1.15 -32.28 -18.21
CA HIS A 74 -2.40 -33.00 -18.00
C HIS A 74 -3.25 -32.21 -17.02
N THR A 75 -4.46 -31.82 -17.45
CA THR A 75 -5.52 -31.43 -16.53
C THR A 75 -6.40 -32.66 -16.31
N GLY A 76 -7.16 -32.72 -15.21
CA GLY A 76 -8.09 -33.84 -14.93
C GLY A 76 -9.14 -34.10 -16.03
N GLN A 77 -9.19 -33.29 -17.08
CA GLN A 77 -10.03 -33.44 -18.27
C GLN A 77 -9.26 -33.14 -19.56
N GLY A 78 -8.32 -34.02 -19.94
CA GLY A 78 -7.71 -34.05 -21.28
C GLY A 78 -6.33 -33.38 -21.41
N VAL A 79 -5.58 -33.80 -22.44
CA VAL A 79 -4.16 -33.45 -22.66
C VAL A 79 -4.03 -32.26 -23.62
N ALA A 80 -3.28 -31.24 -23.23
CA ALA A 80 -2.85 -30.16 -24.13
C ALA A 80 -1.33 -30.24 -24.37
N LEU A 81 -0.91 -30.26 -25.64
CA LEU A 81 0.50 -30.29 -26.05
C LEU A 81 0.98 -28.87 -26.42
N ARG A 82 2.04 -28.38 -25.76
CA ARG A 82 2.74 -27.15 -26.16
C ARG A 82 4.26 -27.34 -26.06
N ARG A 83 5.00 -26.85 -27.05
CA ARG A 83 6.46 -26.92 -27.13
C ARG A 83 7.08 -25.62 -26.64
N TRP A 84 7.90 -25.66 -25.61
CA TRP A 84 8.68 -24.52 -25.10
C TRP A 84 10.16 -24.66 -25.48
N GLY A 85 10.79 -23.57 -25.89
CA GLY A 85 12.24 -23.50 -26.05
C GLY A 85 12.86 -22.89 -24.79
N PHE A 86 13.63 -23.68 -24.04
CA PHE A 86 14.43 -23.22 -22.91
C PHE A 86 15.84 -22.89 -23.39
N SER A 87 16.43 -21.79 -22.91
CA SER A 87 17.89 -21.64 -22.91
C SER A 87 18.39 -22.07 -21.54
N ALA A 88 18.83 -23.33 -21.45
CA ALA A 88 19.50 -23.84 -20.26
C ALA A 88 20.81 -23.06 -20.04
N LEU A 89 21.14 -22.75 -18.78
CA LEU A 89 22.53 -22.59 -18.40
C LEU A 89 23.17 -23.96 -18.58
N ASP A 90 23.84 -24.16 -19.72
CA ASP A 90 24.54 -25.40 -20.04
C ASP A 90 25.66 -25.65 -19.03
N THR A 91 25.34 -26.39 -17.96
CA THR A 91 26.15 -27.54 -17.54
C THR A 91 25.42 -28.38 -16.49
N PRO A 92 25.13 -29.66 -16.75
CA PRO A 92 24.80 -30.61 -15.70
C PRO A 92 26.00 -30.75 -14.75
N GLY A 93 25.83 -30.38 -13.48
CA GLY A 93 26.81 -30.70 -12.43
C GLY A 93 26.67 -32.18 -12.02
N PRO A 94 27.77 -32.89 -11.71
CA PRO A 94 27.70 -34.27 -11.23
C PRO A 94 26.96 -34.35 -9.88
N ALA A 95 26.42 -35.54 -9.57
CA ALA A 95 25.81 -35.83 -8.28
C ALA A 95 26.77 -35.49 -7.13
N GLY A 96 26.27 -34.81 -6.09
CA GLY A 96 27.08 -34.37 -4.97
C GLY A 96 26.31 -33.56 -3.94
N THR A 97 26.87 -33.49 -2.74
CA THR A 97 26.34 -32.70 -1.62
C THR A 97 26.33 -31.22 -2.00
N ARG A 98 25.14 -30.59 -1.97
CA ARG A 98 25.02 -29.13 -2.13
C ARG A 98 24.86 -28.49 -0.76
N THR A 99 25.65 -27.46 -0.52
CA THR A 99 25.62 -26.70 0.74
C THR A 99 24.87 -25.40 0.53
N TRP A 100 23.74 -25.27 1.21
CA TRP A 100 22.99 -24.02 1.28
C TRP A 100 23.36 -23.27 2.56
N ALA A 101 23.23 -21.96 2.52
CA ALA A 101 23.48 -21.12 3.68
C ALA A 101 22.41 -20.02 3.81
N ARG A 102 21.94 -19.77 5.03
CA ARG A 102 21.14 -18.60 5.38
C ARG A 102 22.01 -17.49 5.93
N VAL A 103 21.77 -16.27 5.49
CA VAL A 103 22.44 -15.09 6.02
C VAL A 103 21.97 -14.79 7.45
N THR A 104 22.90 -14.61 8.38
CA THR A 104 22.60 -14.30 9.79
C THR A 104 22.83 -12.82 10.15
N ALA A 105 23.61 -12.10 9.35
CA ALA A 105 23.80 -10.65 9.49
C ALA A 105 22.59 -9.88 8.95
N SER A 106 22.24 -8.74 9.55
CA SER A 106 21.14 -7.88 9.08
C SER A 106 21.33 -7.47 7.61
N LEU A 107 22.56 -7.17 7.21
CA LEU A 107 22.95 -6.89 5.83
C LEU A 107 24.37 -7.39 5.57
N LEU A 108 24.52 -8.33 4.65
CA LEU A 108 25.75 -9.01 4.32
C LEU A 108 26.28 -8.57 2.95
N ASN A 109 27.53 -8.09 2.90
CA ASN A 109 28.17 -7.71 1.65
C ASN A 109 28.53 -8.95 0.81
N LEU A 110 28.19 -8.90 -0.48
CA LEU A 110 28.60 -9.86 -1.51
C LEU A 110 29.63 -9.15 -2.41
N ARG A 111 30.86 -9.65 -2.38
CA ARG A 111 32.04 -9.00 -2.97
C ARG A 111 32.49 -9.69 -4.24
N GLU A 112 33.32 -9.01 -5.01
CA GLU A 112 33.95 -9.54 -6.22
C GLU A 112 34.97 -10.66 -5.94
N GLY A 113 35.63 -10.62 -4.79
CA GLY A 113 36.66 -11.58 -4.41
C GLY A 113 36.70 -11.89 -2.90
N PRO A 114 37.43 -12.93 -2.49
CA PRO A 114 37.53 -13.36 -1.09
C PRO A 114 38.44 -12.43 -0.28
N GLY A 115 37.87 -11.35 0.28
CA GLY A 115 38.63 -10.41 1.12
C GLY A 115 37.84 -9.13 1.43
N GLY A 116 38.20 -8.46 2.53
CA GLY A 116 37.56 -7.21 2.96
C GLY A 116 37.81 -6.04 2.00
N ASP A 117 38.90 -6.10 1.24
CA ASP A 117 39.36 -5.04 0.33
C ASP A 117 38.76 -5.15 -1.08
N HIS A 118 38.05 -6.24 -1.38
CA HIS A 118 37.37 -6.40 -2.66
C HIS A 118 36.09 -5.56 -2.73
N PRO A 119 35.76 -4.93 -3.87
CA PRO A 119 34.57 -4.12 -4.00
C PRO A 119 33.29 -4.94 -3.75
N VAL A 120 32.34 -4.32 -3.06
CA VAL A 120 30.99 -4.86 -2.86
C VAL A 120 30.23 -4.74 -4.17
N LYS A 121 29.74 -5.87 -4.71
CA LYS A 121 28.97 -5.91 -5.95
C LYS A 121 27.47 -6.04 -5.71
N SER A 122 27.09 -6.64 -4.59
CA SER A 122 25.70 -6.79 -4.15
C SER A 122 25.64 -6.99 -2.64
N LYS A 123 24.44 -7.02 -2.06
CA LYS A 123 24.23 -7.28 -0.63
C LYS A 123 23.09 -8.30 -0.46
N ALA A 124 23.15 -9.08 0.61
CA ALA A 124 22.11 -10.04 0.99
C ALA A 124 21.61 -9.72 2.40
N VAL A 125 20.30 -9.71 2.61
CA VAL A 125 19.68 -9.42 3.91
C VAL A 125 19.66 -10.67 4.81
N ARG A 126 19.45 -10.48 6.11
CA ARG A 126 19.24 -11.61 7.05
C ARG A 126 18.12 -12.52 6.54
N GLY A 127 18.36 -13.84 6.60
CA GLY A 127 17.41 -14.86 6.16
C GLY A 127 17.59 -15.31 4.72
N ALA A 128 18.22 -14.50 3.86
CA ALA A 128 18.43 -14.83 2.46
C ALA A 128 19.17 -16.16 2.30
N ALA A 129 18.67 -17.03 1.42
CA ALA A 129 19.31 -18.29 1.07
C ALA A 129 20.35 -18.09 -0.04
N LEU A 130 21.54 -18.61 0.16
CA LEU A 130 22.66 -18.54 -0.77
C LEU A 130 23.15 -19.96 -1.08
N LEU A 131 23.32 -20.30 -2.35
CA LEU A 131 23.99 -21.53 -2.75
C LEU A 131 25.50 -21.35 -2.60
N VAL A 132 26.13 -22.13 -1.74
CA VAL A 132 27.58 -22.12 -1.60
C VAL A 132 28.17 -23.01 -2.68
N VAL A 133 28.88 -22.39 -3.62
CA VAL A 133 29.50 -23.06 -4.78
C VAL A 133 31.01 -23.20 -4.65
N GLY A 134 31.61 -22.58 -3.63
CA GLY A 134 33.04 -22.65 -3.36
C GLY A 134 33.42 -22.03 -2.02
N GLN A 135 34.68 -22.18 -1.65
CA GLN A 135 35.22 -21.57 -0.44
C GLN A 135 36.70 -21.20 -0.62
N SER A 136 37.13 -20.15 0.08
CA SER A 136 38.52 -19.74 0.19
C SER A 136 38.76 -19.21 1.61
N GLY A 137 39.37 -20.04 2.45
CA GLY A 137 39.52 -19.76 3.88
C GLY A 137 38.17 -19.52 4.57
N VAL A 138 38.01 -18.35 5.20
CA VAL A 138 36.75 -17.92 5.85
C VAL A 138 35.70 -17.42 4.87
N TRP A 139 36.05 -17.24 3.59
CA TRP A 139 35.14 -16.73 2.57
C TRP A 139 34.39 -17.88 1.87
N ARG A 140 33.15 -17.62 1.50
CA ARG A 140 32.28 -18.50 0.73
C ARG A 140 31.97 -17.85 -0.60
N GLU A 141 32.18 -18.60 -1.67
CA GLU A 141 31.71 -18.24 -3.00
C GLU A 141 30.24 -18.68 -3.09
N VAL A 142 29.37 -17.74 -3.36
CA VAL A 142 27.93 -17.92 -3.43
C VAL A 142 27.39 -17.45 -4.78
N LEU A 143 26.24 -17.96 -5.18
CA LEU A 143 25.47 -17.34 -6.26
C LEU A 143 24.58 -16.24 -5.69
N ASP A 144 24.64 -15.04 -6.29
CA ASP A 144 23.71 -13.95 -5.99
C ASP A 144 22.37 -14.12 -6.75
N ARG A 145 21.45 -13.17 -6.55
CA ARG A 145 20.13 -13.14 -7.20
C ARG A 145 20.19 -13.12 -8.74
N ASP A 146 21.32 -12.72 -9.34
CA ASP A 146 21.52 -12.71 -10.78
C ASP A 146 22.18 -14.01 -11.28
N GLY A 147 22.35 -15.01 -10.42
CA GLY A 147 23.09 -16.24 -10.70
C GLY A 147 24.60 -16.04 -10.84
N ARG A 148 25.12 -14.88 -10.42
CA ARG A 148 26.54 -14.54 -10.55
C ARG A 148 27.29 -14.96 -9.31
N LYS A 149 28.53 -15.43 -9.50
CA LYS A 149 29.42 -15.77 -8.39
C LYS A 149 29.84 -14.51 -7.63
N ARG A 150 29.73 -14.56 -6.31
CA ARG A 150 30.12 -13.51 -5.36
C ARG A 150 30.75 -14.12 -4.13
N TRP A 151 31.48 -13.32 -3.37
CA TRP A 151 32.18 -13.75 -2.17
C TRP A 151 31.60 -13.10 -0.92
N THR A 152 31.39 -13.89 0.13
CA THR A 152 30.97 -13.37 1.43
C THR A 152 31.65 -14.07 2.60
N HIS A 153 31.63 -13.45 3.78
CA HIS A 153 32.29 -13.99 4.95
C HIS A 153 31.41 -15.06 5.61
N GLY A 154 31.93 -16.29 5.71
CA GLY A 154 31.18 -17.47 6.17
C GLY A 154 30.73 -17.44 7.63
N GLY A 155 31.27 -16.53 8.44
CA GLY A 155 30.81 -16.30 9.82
C GLY A 155 29.42 -15.65 9.91
N TYR A 156 28.89 -15.15 8.80
CA TYR A 156 27.53 -14.59 8.71
C TYR A 156 26.56 -15.54 8.00
N LEU A 157 26.91 -16.83 7.94
CA LEU A 157 26.14 -17.86 7.27
C LEU A 157 25.81 -19.00 8.26
N SER A 158 24.55 -19.42 8.24
CA SER A 158 24.09 -20.65 8.89
C SER A 158 23.86 -21.71 7.82
N TYR A 159 24.57 -22.83 7.90
CA TYR A 159 24.59 -23.84 6.83
C TYR A 159 23.46 -24.86 6.99
N GLU A 160 22.87 -25.25 5.85
CA GLU A 160 21.94 -26.36 5.71
C GLU A 160 22.47 -27.27 4.59
N THR A 161 22.90 -28.47 4.95
CA THR A 161 23.43 -29.45 4.00
C THR A 161 22.31 -30.40 3.60
N ARG A 162 22.04 -30.53 2.30
CA ARG A 162 21.05 -31.49 1.77
C ARG A 162 21.71 -32.42 0.77
N GLU A 163 21.50 -33.73 0.92
CA GLU A 163 21.88 -34.72 -0.08
C GLU A 163 20.88 -34.69 -1.24
N VAL A 164 21.41 -34.74 -2.46
CA VAL A 164 20.60 -34.75 -3.68
C VAL A 164 21.05 -35.95 -4.50
N ASP A 165 20.17 -36.95 -4.64
CA ASP A 165 20.44 -38.17 -5.40
C ASP A 165 20.07 -38.00 -6.88
N GLY A 166 21.03 -38.31 -7.76
CA GLY A 166 20.82 -38.34 -9.21
C GLY A 166 20.67 -36.97 -9.85
N ALA A 167 20.54 -36.95 -11.19
CA ALA A 167 20.57 -35.77 -12.06
C ALA A 167 19.40 -34.80 -11.80
N ALA A 168 19.46 -34.08 -10.67
CA ALA A 168 18.62 -32.93 -10.40
C ALA A 168 19.21 -31.74 -11.16
N GLU A 169 18.59 -31.41 -12.28
CA GLU A 169 18.77 -30.11 -12.91
C GLU A 169 18.19 -29.06 -11.97
N VAL A 170 19.01 -28.11 -11.51
CA VAL A 170 18.50 -26.91 -10.83
C VAL A 170 18.05 -25.98 -11.93
N VAL A 171 16.75 -25.99 -12.19
CA VAL A 171 16.13 -25.01 -13.06
C VAL A 171 15.82 -23.80 -12.19
N VAL A 172 16.54 -22.71 -12.41
CA VAL A 172 16.14 -21.40 -11.93
C VAL A 172 15.00 -20.96 -12.83
N VAL A 173 13.76 -21.13 -12.38
CA VAL A 173 12.59 -20.64 -13.11
C VAL A 173 12.36 -19.21 -12.68
N GLN A 174 12.57 -18.28 -13.60
CA GLN A 174 11.99 -16.96 -13.47
C GLN A 174 10.52 -17.08 -13.89
N ASP A 175 9.62 -16.94 -12.93
CA ASP A 175 8.20 -16.71 -13.19
C ASP A 175 8.08 -15.50 -14.15
N PRO A 176 7.10 -15.47 -15.09
CA PRO A 176 6.73 -14.27 -15.86
C PRO A 176 6.44 -13.00 -15.01
N ARG A 177 6.63 -13.00 -13.70
CA ARG A 177 6.32 -11.95 -12.71
C ARG A 177 7.47 -11.75 -11.72
N GLY A 178 8.67 -12.26 -12.03
CA GLY A 178 9.93 -11.89 -11.35
C GLY A 178 10.23 -12.58 -10.01
N ALA A 179 9.35 -13.43 -9.47
CA ALA A 179 9.63 -14.19 -8.25
C ALA A 179 10.47 -15.45 -8.51
N TRP A 180 11.37 -15.78 -7.59
CA TRP A 180 12.29 -16.92 -7.69
C TRP A 180 11.70 -18.16 -7.00
N ALA A 181 11.64 -19.29 -7.70
CA ALA A 181 11.43 -20.60 -7.10
C ALA A 181 12.52 -21.58 -7.57
N ILE A 182 13.08 -22.35 -6.64
CA ILE A 182 14.01 -23.45 -6.95
C ILE A 182 13.19 -24.73 -6.95
N GLN A 183 12.95 -25.29 -8.14
CA GLN A 183 12.21 -26.54 -8.26
C GLN A 183 13.19 -27.73 -8.38
N PHE A 184 12.89 -28.82 -7.66
CA PHE A 184 13.59 -30.10 -7.80
C PHE A 184 12.86 -30.97 -8.84
N GLN A 185 13.59 -31.61 -9.76
CA GLN A 185 13.05 -32.71 -10.56
C GLN A 185 13.58 -34.05 -10.05
N GLY A 186 12.71 -34.80 -9.38
CA GLY A 186 12.91 -36.18 -8.95
C GLY A 186 11.72 -36.65 -8.10
N THR A 187 11.22 -37.87 -8.31
CA THR A 187 10.18 -38.47 -7.47
C THR A 187 10.68 -38.66 -6.04
N LEU A 188 10.34 -37.73 -5.15
CA LEU A 188 10.42 -37.93 -3.71
C LEU A 188 9.19 -38.76 -3.28
N PRO A 189 9.35 -39.94 -2.66
CA PRO A 189 8.25 -40.58 -1.98
C PRO A 189 7.91 -39.75 -0.73
N GLY A 190 6.73 -39.13 -0.71
CA GLY A 190 6.10 -38.69 0.54
C GLY A 190 6.17 -37.20 0.91
N VAL A 191 6.59 -36.30 0.02
CA VAL A 191 6.44 -34.86 0.26
C VAL A 191 5.55 -34.27 -0.83
N VAL A 192 4.26 -34.13 -0.51
CA VAL A 192 3.37 -33.22 -1.24
C VAL A 192 3.57 -31.84 -0.61
N GLU A 193 4.57 -31.09 -1.08
CA GLU A 193 4.60 -29.66 -0.83
C GLU A 193 3.44 -29.04 -1.64
N ARG A 194 2.37 -28.67 -0.94
CA ARG A 194 1.31 -27.81 -1.47
C ARG A 194 1.96 -26.45 -1.73
N PHE A 195 2.25 -26.15 -2.99
CA PHE A 195 2.54 -24.79 -3.41
C PHE A 195 1.22 -24.02 -3.38
N GLU A 196 0.91 -23.38 -2.26
CA GLU A 196 -0.10 -22.31 -2.24
C GLU A 196 0.47 -21.15 -3.06
N THR A 197 0.01 -21.02 -4.29
CA THR A 197 0.33 -19.85 -5.12
C THR A 197 -0.45 -18.68 -4.56
N ARG A 198 0.24 -17.70 -3.93
CA ARG A 198 -0.39 -16.43 -3.56
C ARG A 198 -1.06 -15.80 -4.77
N SER A 199 -2.18 -15.14 -4.48
CA SER A 199 -2.72 -14.15 -5.40
C SER A 199 -1.77 -12.96 -5.44
N ASN A 200 -1.32 -12.55 -6.63
CA ASN A 200 -0.67 -11.25 -6.79
C ASN A 200 -1.70 -10.11 -6.83
N ALA A 201 -2.93 -10.36 -6.37
CA ALA A 201 -3.90 -9.32 -6.14
C ALA A 201 -3.45 -8.41 -5.00
N LEU A 202 -3.78 -7.14 -5.15
CA LEU A 202 -3.55 -6.05 -4.23
C LEU A 202 -4.81 -5.20 -4.24
N VAL A 203 -5.31 -4.88 -3.05
CA VAL A 203 -6.31 -3.83 -2.89
C VAL A 203 -5.59 -2.53 -2.62
N PHE A 204 -5.80 -1.54 -3.49
CA PHE A 204 -5.28 -0.20 -3.30
C PHE A 204 -6.46 0.73 -3.05
N LEU A 205 -6.49 1.36 -1.88
CA LEU A 205 -7.44 2.43 -1.57
C LEU A 205 -6.67 3.73 -1.45
N GLY A 206 -6.90 4.67 -2.36
CA GLY A 206 -6.24 5.96 -2.37
C GLY A 206 -7.24 7.10 -2.35
N MET A 207 -7.15 7.94 -1.32
CA MET A 207 -7.99 9.13 -1.18
C MET A 207 -7.38 10.34 -1.90
N GLY A 208 -6.06 10.42 -2.05
CA GLY A 208 -5.43 11.59 -2.68
C GLY A 208 -5.62 11.64 -4.21
N VAL A 209 -5.59 12.85 -4.79
CA VAL A 209 -5.65 13.07 -6.26
C VAL A 209 -4.57 12.32 -7.07
N GLY A 210 -3.48 11.91 -6.41
CA GLY A 210 -2.42 11.10 -7.00
C GLY A 210 -2.67 9.59 -7.00
N ALA A 211 -3.77 9.12 -6.41
CA ALA A 211 -4.11 7.71 -6.28
C ALA A 211 -4.16 7.00 -7.64
N THR A 212 -4.78 7.62 -8.65
CA THR A 212 -4.84 7.06 -10.01
C THR A 212 -3.44 6.89 -10.62
N HIS A 213 -2.51 7.78 -10.32
CA HIS A 213 -1.12 7.67 -10.77
C HIS A 213 -0.39 6.52 -10.05
N GLU A 214 -0.59 6.36 -8.75
CA GLU A 214 -0.03 5.24 -7.97
C GLU A 214 -0.55 3.88 -8.45
N VAL A 215 -1.85 3.78 -8.73
CA VAL A 215 -2.47 2.57 -9.28
C VAL A 215 -1.89 2.24 -10.66
N TRP A 216 -1.72 3.25 -11.52
CA TRP A 216 -1.15 3.06 -12.85
C TRP A 216 0.30 2.52 -12.78
N ASP A 217 1.11 3.08 -11.88
CA ASP A 217 2.49 2.64 -11.67
C ASP A 217 2.55 1.18 -11.17
N LEU A 218 1.73 0.83 -10.19
CA LEU A 218 1.62 -0.55 -9.69
C LEU A 218 1.17 -1.53 -10.77
N ARG A 219 0.21 -1.15 -11.61
CA ARG A 219 -0.26 -1.96 -12.75
C ARG A 219 0.77 -2.13 -13.85
N SER A 220 1.78 -1.26 -13.91
CA SER A 220 2.90 -1.40 -14.85
C SER A 220 3.85 -2.53 -14.46
N VAL A 221 3.84 -2.94 -13.19
CA VAL A 221 4.66 -4.04 -12.69
C VAL A 221 4.09 -5.38 -13.16
N GLN A 222 4.94 -6.19 -13.79
CA GLN A 222 4.50 -7.42 -14.43
C GLN A 222 3.87 -8.40 -13.43
N GLY A 223 2.61 -8.75 -13.69
CA GLY A 223 1.85 -9.71 -12.91
C GLY A 223 1.36 -9.23 -11.55
N VAL A 224 1.31 -7.93 -11.31
CA VAL A 224 0.47 -7.36 -10.25
C VAL A 224 -0.95 -7.28 -10.78
N ASP A 225 -1.91 -7.73 -9.97
CA ASP A 225 -3.32 -7.40 -10.18
C ASP A 225 -3.73 -6.37 -9.11
N VAL A 226 -4.19 -5.20 -9.53
CA VAL A 226 -4.58 -4.12 -8.62
C VAL A 226 -6.08 -3.90 -8.73
N TYR A 227 -6.76 -4.06 -7.61
CA TYR A 227 -8.13 -3.61 -7.41
C TYR A 227 -8.11 -2.21 -6.79
N PRO A 228 -8.38 -1.16 -7.58
CA PRO A 228 -8.34 0.20 -7.11
C PRO A 228 -9.69 0.62 -6.51
N ILE A 229 -9.60 1.26 -5.36
CA ILE A 229 -10.62 2.10 -4.76
C ILE A 229 -10.01 3.50 -4.76
N THR A 230 -10.53 4.35 -5.63
CA THR A 230 -10.15 5.75 -5.77
C THR A 230 -11.42 6.55 -5.85
N ASP A 231 -11.25 7.85 -5.66
CA ASP A 231 -12.27 8.90 -5.83
C ASP A 231 -13.28 8.57 -6.93
N SER A 232 -14.56 8.70 -6.60
CA SER A 232 -15.66 8.54 -7.52
C SER A 232 -15.86 9.82 -8.36
N GLU A 233 -16.76 9.76 -9.34
CA GLU A 233 -17.10 10.97 -10.11
C GLU A 233 -18.09 11.89 -9.38
N GLU A 234 -18.80 11.34 -8.38
CA GLU A 234 -19.84 12.03 -7.62
C GLU A 234 -19.73 11.61 -6.15
N ASP A 235 -19.38 12.56 -5.29
CA ASP A 235 -19.10 12.36 -3.86
C ASP A 235 -20.18 11.53 -3.17
N GLY A 236 -19.77 10.47 -2.48
CA GLY A 236 -20.71 9.60 -1.76
C GLY A 236 -21.57 8.69 -2.65
N VAL A 237 -21.39 8.70 -3.96
CA VAL A 237 -22.11 7.84 -4.91
C VAL A 237 -21.17 6.79 -5.52
N ALA A 238 -21.55 5.51 -5.43
CA ALA A 238 -20.81 4.45 -6.11
C ALA A 238 -21.69 3.35 -6.71
N GLU A 239 -21.18 2.75 -7.79
CA GLU A 239 -21.68 1.47 -8.31
C GLU A 239 -21.11 0.32 -7.49
N VAL A 240 -21.97 -0.34 -6.72
CA VAL A 240 -21.62 -1.49 -5.88
C VAL A 240 -22.64 -2.61 -6.09
N LEU A 241 -22.15 -3.85 -6.23
CA LEU A 241 -23.00 -5.04 -6.41
C LEU A 241 -24.02 -4.93 -7.57
N GLY A 242 -23.70 -4.13 -8.60
CA GLY A 242 -24.57 -3.90 -9.77
C GLY A 242 -25.63 -2.81 -9.58
N HIS A 243 -25.55 -2.02 -8.51
CA HIS A 243 -26.44 -0.91 -8.21
C HIS A 243 -25.65 0.37 -7.95
N THR A 244 -26.05 1.47 -8.61
CA THR A 244 -25.60 2.82 -8.23
C THR A 244 -26.35 3.25 -6.97
N ARG A 245 -25.62 3.67 -5.94
CA ARG A 245 -26.17 4.05 -4.64
C ARG A 245 -25.56 5.34 -4.15
N ASP A 246 -26.39 6.20 -3.59
CA ASP A 246 -26.00 7.41 -2.87
C ASP A 246 -25.95 7.11 -1.36
N PHE A 247 -24.77 7.15 -0.77
CA PHE A 247 -24.57 6.81 0.64
C PHE A 247 -24.88 7.95 1.63
N ASP A 248 -25.27 9.12 1.14
CA ASP A 248 -25.95 10.13 1.95
C ASP A 248 -27.44 9.81 2.13
N GLU A 249 -28.04 9.09 1.19
CA GLU A 249 -29.44 8.68 1.27
C GLU A 249 -29.62 7.43 2.17
N PRO A 250 -30.37 7.52 3.28
CA PRO A 250 -30.51 6.41 4.22
C PRO A 250 -31.09 5.13 3.61
N ASN A 251 -32.00 5.27 2.63
CA ASN A 251 -32.60 4.11 1.97
C ASN A 251 -31.60 3.36 1.09
N ASP A 252 -30.67 4.07 0.47
CA ASP A 252 -29.64 3.48 -0.39
C ASP A 252 -28.59 2.76 0.44
N LEU A 253 -28.21 3.32 1.61
CA LEU A 253 -27.39 2.62 2.59
C LEU A 253 -28.07 1.34 3.11
N GLU A 254 -29.36 1.40 3.48
CA GLU A 254 -30.07 0.19 3.93
C GLU A 254 -30.20 -0.86 2.81
N GLY A 255 -30.48 -0.43 1.58
CA GLY A 255 -30.50 -1.33 0.43
C GLY A 255 -29.14 -1.96 0.12
N PHE A 256 -28.04 -1.22 0.31
CA PHE A 256 -26.69 -1.77 0.18
C PHE A 256 -26.42 -2.89 1.20
N LEU A 257 -26.83 -2.67 2.45
CA LEU A 257 -26.68 -3.67 3.51
C LEU A 257 -27.53 -4.92 3.24
N ASP A 258 -28.70 -4.74 2.61
CA ASP A 258 -29.56 -5.84 2.15
C ASP A 258 -28.91 -6.62 0.98
N ASP A 259 -28.28 -5.93 0.02
CA ASP A 259 -27.58 -6.57 -1.10
C ASP A 259 -26.38 -7.40 -0.62
N LEU A 260 -25.66 -6.93 0.39
CA LEU A 260 -24.62 -7.71 1.07
C LEU A 260 -25.21 -8.92 1.82
N GLY A 261 -26.52 -8.95 2.07
CA GLY A 261 -27.18 -9.99 2.85
C GLY A 261 -26.82 -9.95 4.33
N LEU A 262 -26.46 -8.77 4.86
CA LEU A 262 -26.05 -8.60 6.25
C LEU A 262 -27.25 -8.47 7.19
N SER A 263 -27.13 -9.08 8.36
CA SER A 263 -28.10 -8.97 9.46
C SER A 263 -27.39 -8.94 10.81
N GLY A 264 -28.07 -8.46 11.85
CA GLY A 264 -27.54 -8.42 13.21
C GLY A 264 -26.30 -7.53 13.34
N GLU A 265 -25.33 -7.96 14.14
CA GLU A 265 -24.15 -7.17 14.50
C GLU A 265 -23.26 -6.78 13.29
N PRO A 266 -22.94 -7.68 12.33
CA PRO A 266 -22.20 -7.29 11.12
C PRO A 266 -22.87 -6.18 10.31
N ARG A 267 -24.22 -6.18 10.26
CA ARG A 267 -24.98 -5.12 9.57
C ARG A 267 -24.75 -3.76 10.23
N GLU A 268 -24.90 -3.71 11.56
CA GLU A 268 -24.71 -2.46 12.32
C GLU A 268 -23.26 -1.96 12.23
N GLN A 269 -22.28 -2.87 12.22
CA GLN A 269 -20.87 -2.52 12.07
C GLN A 269 -20.58 -1.88 10.71
N VAL A 270 -21.06 -2.46 9.60
CA VAL A 270 -20.89 -1.87 8.26
C VAL A 270 -21.64 -0.55 8.14
N LYS A 271 -22.87 -0.48 8.68
CA LYS A 271 -23.65 0.76 8.72
C LYS A 271 -22.91 1.87 9.45
N GLU A 272 -22.35 1.59 10.63
CA GLU A 272 -21.57 2.54 11.42
C GLU A 272 -20.28 2.94 10.70
N ALA A 273 -19.60 1.99 10.05
CA ALA A 273 -18.38 2.25 9.29
C ALA A 273 -18.59 3.32 8.20
N ILE A 274 -19.71 3.26 7.49
CA ILE A 274 -20.05 4.17 6.38
C ILE A 274 -20.71 5.45 6.89
N SER A 275 -21.78 5.35 7.68
CA SER A 275 -22.59 6.51 8.09
C SER A 275 -21.86 7.51 9.00
N SER A 276 -20.75 7.12 9.62
CA SER A 276 -19.93 8.00 10.47
C SER A 276 -18.92 8.86 9.70
N LEU A 277 -18.81 8.67 8.38
CA LEU A 277 -17.92 9.41 7.49
C LEU A 277 -18.62 10.64 6.90
N GLY A 278 -17.82 11.62 6.47
CA GLY A 278 -18.32 12.66 5.57
C GLY A 278 -18.70 12.06 4.22
N THR A 279 -19.63 12.72 3.51
CA THR A 279 -20.17 12.30 2.20
C THR A 279 -19.11 11.66 1.30
N ASP A 280 -18.04 12.39 1.08
CA ASP A 280 -16.96 12.16 0.12
C ASP A 280 -15.97 11.04 0.52
N ALA A 281 -16.25 10.26 1.55
CA ALA A 281 -15.49 9.05 1.88
C ALA A 281 -16.39 7.82 2.04
N LYS A 282 -17.70 7.99 1.90
CA LYS A 282 -18.67 6.92 2.12
C LYS A 282 -18.62 5.90 1.00
N ASP A 283 -18.41 6.33 -0.22
CA ASP A 283 -18.32 5.50 -1.40
C ASP A 283 -17.04 4.66 -1.42
N GLU A 284 -15.86 5.18 -1.05
CA GLU A 284 -14.68 4.34 -0.86
C GLU A 284 -14.88 3.33 0.26
N CYS A 285 -15.49 3.75 1.38
CA CYS A 285 -15.75 2.84 2.49
C CYS A 285 -16.74 1.74 2.09
N ALA A 286 -17.77 2.05 1.29
CA ALA A 286 -18.72 1.08 0.77
C ALA A 286 -18.04 0.12 -0.22
N ARG A 287 -17.20 0.62 -1.13
CA ARG A 287 -16.41 -0.21 -2.04
C ARG A 287 -15.42 -1.10 -1.28
N LEU A 288 -14.81 -0.59 -0.21
CA LEU A 288 -13.98 -1.40 0.69
C LEU A 288 -14.81 -2.46 1.42
N ALA A 289 -16.04 -2.14 1.84
CA ALA A 289 -16.94 -3.13 2.43
C ALA A 289 -17.30 -4.26 1.44
N VAL A 290 -17.49 -3.97 0.15
CA VAL A 290 -17.67 -4.99 -0.90
C VAL A 290 -16.44 -5.88 -1.00
N VAL A 291 -15.24 -5.31 -0.96
CA VAL A 291 -13.97 -6.08 -0.96
C VAL A 291 -13.89 -7.04 0.22
N PHE A 292 -14.21 -6.58 1.42
CA PHE A 292 -14.21 -7.43 2.61
C PHE A 292 -15.32 -8.49 2.52
N TYR A 293 -16.50 -8.14 2.03
CA TYR A 293 -17.61 -9.07 1.82
C TYR A 293 -17.27 -10.21 0.85
N GLU A 294 -16.72 -9.88 -0.32
CA GLU A 294 -16.28 -10.87 -1.30
C GLU A 294 -15.17 -11.77 -0.72
N ALA A 295 -14.24 -11.18 0.05
CA ALA A 295 -13.16 -11.94 0.69
C ALA A 295 -13.70 -12.86 1.79
N GLU A 296 -14.67 -12.40 2.58
CA GLU A 296 -15.34 -13.18 3.63
C GLU A 296 -15.98 -14.45 3.08
N ARG A 297 -16.47 -14.38 1.84
CA ARG A 297 -17.12 -15.50 1.13
C ARG A 297 -16.17 -16.37 0.31
N GLY A 298 -14.91 -15.95 0.17
CA GLY A 298 -13.92 -16.61 -0.70
C GLY A 298 -14.11 -16.32 -2.19
N ASP A 299 -14.92 -15.33 -2.54
CA ASP A 299 -15.12 -14.89 -3.93
C ASP A 299 -13.89 -14.08 -4.43
N ARG A 300 -13.10 -13.52 -3.50
CA ARG A 300 -11.80 -12.88 -3.77
C ARG A 300 -10.77 -13.13 -2.66
N THR A 301 -9.52 -12.76 -2.91
CA THR A 301 -8.43 -12.71 -1.91
C THR A 301 -8.19 -11.30 -1.39
N LEU A 302 -7.97 -11.14 -0.08
CA LEU A 302 -7.54 -9.90 0.57
C LEU A 302 -6.20 -10.10 1.33
N GLU A 303 -5.14 -10.47 0.62
CA GLU A 303 -3.83 -10.75 1.25
C GLU A 303 -2.98 -9.47 1.45
N ARG A 304 -3.17 -8.47 0.58
CA ARG A 304 -2.32 -7.27 0.49
C ARG A 304 -3.16 -6.01 0.32
N LEU A 305 -2.97 -5.02 1.19
CA LEU A 305 -3.74 -3.76 1.23
C LEU A 305 -2.81 -2.55 1.32
N ILE A 306 -3.02 -1.57 0.44
CA ILE A 306 -2.45 -0.22 0.55
C ILE A 306 -3.59 0.75 0.88
N LEU A 307 -3.41 1.54 1.94
CA LEU A 307 -4.21 2.74 2.22
C LEU A 307 -3.34 3.98 1.96
N SER A 308 -3.67 4.79 0.95
CA SER A 308 -2.86 5.93 0.49
C SER A 308 -3.60 7.25 0.62
N GLY A 309 -2.89 8.29 1.05
CA GLY A 309 -3.43 9.64 1.22
C GLY A 309 -2.69 10.45 2.29
N HIS A 310 -3.18 11.65 2.56
CA HIS A 310 -2.73 12.40 3.73
C HIS A 310 -3.10 11.63 5.00
N CYS A 311 -2.29 11.75 6.05
CA CYS A 311 -2.51 11.00 7.28
C CYS A 311 -1.97 11.74 8.52
N VAL A 312 -2.67 11.61 9.63
CA VAL A 312 -2.28 12.08 10.98
C VAL A 312 -2.26 10.93 12.00
N GLY A 313 -2.31 9.68 11.52
CA GLY A 313 -2.34 8.47 12.34
C GLY A 313 -3.74 7.94 12.67
N THR A 314 -4.83 8.64 12.32
CA THR A 314 -6.22 8.22 12.61
C THR A 314 -7.11 8.04 11.38
N SER A 315 -6.73 8.60 10.23
CA SER A 315 -7.44 8.45 8.96
C SER A 315 -6.46 8.58 7.79
N VAL A 316 -6.89 8.16 6.60
CA VAL A 316 -6.32 8.62 5.33
C VAL A 316 -7.33 9.53 4.64
N TRP A 317 -6.89 10.63 4.04
CA TRP A 317 -7.77 11.58 3.37
C TRP A 317 -7.17 12.17 2.09
N GLY A 318 -8.04 12.70 1.23
CA GLY A 318 -7.71 13.47 0.05
C GLY A 318 -8.08 14.94 0.22
N ASP A 319 -7.43 15.82 -0.52
CA ASP A 319 -7.75 17.25 -0.50
C ASP A 319 -9.19 17.53 -0.99
N ASP A 320 -9.68 16.66 -1.89
CA ASP A 320 -10.95 16.76 -2.61
C ASP A 320 -11.66 15.37 -2.73
N ASN A 321 -11.44 14.46 -1.77
CA ASN A 321 -12.02 13.10 -1.75
C ASN A 321 -12.18 12.56 -0.30
N GLY A 322 -12.71 13.38 0.61
CA GLY A 322 -13.02 13.00 1.99
C GLY A 322 -11.91 12.36 2.86
N SER A 323 -12.30 11.87 4.05
CA SER A 323 -11.40 11.26 5.05
C SER A 323 -11.89 9.89 5.56
N LEU A 324 -11.32 8.80 5.05
CA LEU A 324 -11.54 7.44 5.56
C LEU A 324 -10.88 7.24 6.95
N ARG A 325 -11.71 7.15 7.98
CA ARG A 325 -11.26 6.90 9.37
C ARG A 325 -10.81 5.47 9.56
N PHE A 326 -9.72 5.25 10.30
CA PHE A 326 -9.26 3.90 10.63
C PHE A 326 -10.27 3.13 11.48
N THR A 327 -11.09 3.81 12.28
CA THR A 327 -12.20 3.19 13.01
C THR A 327 -13.23 2.54 12.07
N SER A 328 -13.46 3.10 10.88
CA SER A 328 -14.33 2.48 9.89
C SER A 328 -13.73 1.18 9.35
N VAL A 329 -12.42 1.16 9.08
CA VAL A 329 -11.71 -0.09 8.71
C VAL A 329 -11.77 -1.12 9.84
N GLU A 330 -11.63 -0.71 11.10
CA GLU A 330 -11.79 -1.60 12.25
C GLU A 330 -13.19 -2.22 12.32
N LYS A 331 -14.23 -1.44 12.04
CA LYS A 331 -15.62 -1.93 11.97
C LYS A 331 -15.83 -2.93 10.83
N LEU A 332 -15.20 -2.71 9.68
CA LEU A 332 -15.21 -3.70 8.58
C LEU A 332 -14.49 -4.99 8.99
N CYS A 333 -13.38 -4.92 9.73
CA CYS A 333 -12.70 -6.11 10.25
C CYS A 333 -13.57 -6.89 11.25
N GLU A 334 -14.35 -6.18 12.07
CA GLU A 334 -15.30 -6.77 13.01
C GLU A 334 -16.47 -7.45 12.29
N ALA A 335 -16.98 -6.82 11.23
CA ALA A 335 -18.08 -7.34 10.42
C ALA A 335 -17.66 -8.56 9.56
N PHE A 336 -16.40 -8.58 9.11
CA PHE A 336 -15.86 -9.58 8.19
C PHE A 336 -14.56 -10.20 8.73
N PRO A 337 -14.63 -11.03 9.78
CA PRO A 337 -13.46 -11.54 10.49
C PRO A 337 -12.67 -12.62 9.73
N ASN A 338 -13.25 -13.27 8.71
CA ASN A 338 -12.49 -14.19 7.85
C ASN A 338 -11.75 -13.41 6.75
N ALA A 339 -12.35 -12.35 6.21
CA ALA A 339 -11.66 -11.41 5.32
C ALA A 339 -10.46 -10.76 6.03
N ALA A 340 -10.66 -10.25 7.25
CA ALA A 340 -9.59 -9.65 8.04
C ALA A 340 -8.43 -10.64 8.36
N ARG A 341 -8.74 -11.95 8.47
CA ARG A 341 -7.73 -13.00 8.63
C ARG A 341 -6.90 -13.25 7.38
N GLN A 342 -7.36 -12.86 6.19
CA GLN A 342 -6.58 -13.05 4.96
C GLN A 342 -5.43 -12.04 4.84
N LEU A 343 -5.54 -10.88 5.48
CA LEU A 343 -4.55 -9.83 5.32
C LEU A 343 -3.21 -10.20 5.98
N GLU A 344 -2.19 -10.35 5.14
CA GLU A 344 -0.82 -10.69 5.55
C GLU A 344 0.11 -9.48 5.43
N ASP A 345 -0.14 -8.56 4.48
CA ASP A 345 0.70 -7.41 4.24
C ASP A 345 -0.12 -6.11 4.17
N LEU A 346 0.23 -5.14 5.02
CA LEU A 346 -0.40 -3.81 5.05
C LEU A 346 0.62 -2.73 4.72
N MET A 347 0.21 -1.75 3.93
CA MET A 347 0.92 -0.48 3.79
C MET A 347 -0.03 0.68 4.04
N ILE A 348 0.38 1.64 4.85
CA ILE A 348 -0.29 2.94 4.98
C ILE A 348 0.64 4.00 4.42
N ALA A 349 0.34 4.44 3.21
CA ALA A 349 1.07 5.44 2.46
C ALA A 349 0.65 6.86 2.87
N GLY A 350 0.94 7.24 4.12
CA GLY A 350 0.62 8.56 4.65
C GLY A 350 1.49 8.96 5.84
N CYS A 351 1.57 10.26 6.13
CA CYS A 351 2.37 10.80 7.24
C CYS A 351 1.90 10.29 8.62
N TYR A 352 2.82 10.17 9.58
CA TYR A 352 2.53 9.78 10.98
C TYR A 352 1.67 8.50 11.12
N SER A 353 1.74 7.63 10.12
CA SER A 353 0.91 6.42 10.04
C SER A 353 1.48 5.28 10.87
N GLN A 354 2.76 5.37 11.29
CA GLN A 354 3.43 4.34 12.05
C GLN A 354 3.83 4.73 13.47
N SER A 355 3.52 3.84 14.40
CA SER A 355 4.10 3.79 15.75
C SER A 355 3.94 2.38 16.30
N LEU A 356 4.62 2.04 17.41
CA LEU A 356 4.40 0.74 18.05
C LEU A 356 2.93 0.49 18.43
N ARG A 357 2.20 1.53 18.79
CA ARG A 357 0.75 1.42 19.03
C ARG A 357 -0.03 1.10 17.76
N GLN A 358 0.33 1.67 16.62
CA GLN A 358 -0.30 1.35 15.34
C GLN A 358 -0.01 -0.09 14.92
N VAL A 359 1.22 -0.57 15.13
CA VAL A 359 1.57 -1.98 14.94
C VAL A 359 0.67 -2.88 15.79
N ASP A 360 0.53 -2.59 17.08
CA ASP A 360 -0.32 -3.39 17.97
C ASP A 360 -1.79 -3.36 17.55
N LYS A 361 -2.29 -2.17 17.17
CA LYS A 361 -3.65 -1.96 16.68
C LYS A 361 -3.92 -2.83 15.45
N TRP A 362 -3.10 -2.71 14.42
CA TRP A 362 -3.35 -3.41 13.16
C TRP A 362 -3.14 -4.92 13.28
N ARG A 363 -2.19 -5.39 14.09
CA ARG A 363 -2.04 -6.82 14.39
C ARG A 363 -3.22 -7.40 15.18
N ALA A 364 -3.88 -6.59 16.02
CA ALA A 364 -5.08 -7.02 16.72
C ALA A 364 -6.28 -7.17 15.76
N ARG A 365 -6.33 -6.38 14.68
CA ARG A 365 -7.41 -6.43 13.68
C ARG A 365 -7.15 -7.42 12.55
N PHE A 366 -5.89 -7.58 12.17
CA PHE A 366 -5.41 -8.49 11.15
C PHE A 366 -4.51 -9.56 11.81
N PRO A 367 -5.08 -10.66 12.31
CA PRO A 367 -4.36 -11.63 13.14
C PRO A 367 -3.26 -12.39 12.38
N ASN A 368 -3.32 -12.44 11.05
CA ASN A 368 -2.29 -13.03 10.18
C ASN A 368 -1.33 -12.00 9.58
N LEU A 369 -1.37 -10.74 10.05
CA LEU A 369 -0.46 -9.71 9.56
C LEU A 369 1.00 -10.10 9.81
N HIS A 370 1.77 -10.15 8.74
CA HIS A 370 3.18 -10.50 8.72
C HIS A 370 4.05 -9.28 8.49
N THR A 371 3.58 -8.30 7.72
CA THR A 371 4.33 -7.07 7.43
C THR A 371 3.43 -5.85 7.52
N PHE A 372 4.04 -4.73 7.94
CA PHE A 372 3.39 -3.43 7.98
C PHE A 372 4.39 -2.34 7.59
N TRP A 373 4.15 -1.67 6.46
CA TRP A 373 4.93 -0.52 6.00
C TRP A 373 4.16 0.78 6.22
N ALA A 374 4.81 1.77 6.81
CA ALA A 374 4.22 3.09 7.07
C ALA A 374 5.33 4.12 7.33
N TYR A 375 4.99 5.29 7.90
CA TYR A 375 5.92 6.40 8.08
C TYR A 375 5.85 6.96 9.50
N GLY A 376 7.01 7.18 10.13
CA GLY A 376 7.11 7.78 11.47
C GLY A 376 6.90 9.30 11.45
N SER A 377 7.23 9.96 10.33
CA SER A 377 7.10 11.40 10.16
C SER A 377 6.37 11.74 8.86
N SER A 378 7.08 12.09 7.79
CA SER A 378 6.47 12.44 6.50
C SER A 378 6.59 11.32 5.47
N ALA A 379 5.49 11.02 4.80
CA ALA A 379 5.46 10.20 3.59
C ALA A 379 5.81 11.07 2.35
N PRO A 380 6.36 10.49 1.28
CA PRO A 380 6.47 11.20 0.01
C PRO A 380 5.09 11.32 -0.66
N GLY A 381 4.86 12.39 -1.43
CA GLY A 381 3.68 12.48 -2.29
C GLY A 381 3.79 11.57 -3.52
N SER A 382 2.66 11.29 -4.16
CA SER A 382 2.51 10.33 -5.27
C SER A 382 3.58 10.51 -6.36
N TRP A 383 3.75 11.73 -6.88
CA TRP A 383 4.73 12.05 -7.94
C TRP A 383 6.17 12.20 -7.47
N THR A 384 6.40 12.25 -6.16
CA THR A 384 7.73 12.56 -5.61
C THR A 384 8.44 11.34 -5.02
N GLY A 385 7.69 10.28 -4.69
CA GLY A 385 8.29 9.04 -4.20
C GLY A 385 7.33 7.95 -3.72
N ALA A 386 6.02 8.19 -3.63
CA ALA A 386 5.10 7.15 -3.16
C ALA A 386 5.07 5.93 -4.10
N THR A 387 5.08 6.16 -5.43
CA THR A 387 5.17 5.09 -6.44
C THR A 387 6.38 4.18 -6.23
N ILE A 388 7.55 4.76 -5.96
CA ILE A 388 8.78 4.01 -5.66
C ILE A 388 8.60 3.15 -4.40
N HIS A 389 8.00 3.70 -3.34
CA HIS A 389 7.79 2.94 -2.10
C HIS A 389 6.73 1.84 -2.27
N ASN A 390 5.65 2.12 -3.02
CA ASN A 390 4.62 1.14 -3.36
C ASN A 390 5.22 -0.04 -4.12
N ALA A 391 6.08 0.22 -5.12
CA ALA A 391 6.77 -0.81 -5.89
C ALA A 391 7.74 -1.64 -5.02
N LEU A 392 8.52 -0.99 -4.15
CA LEU A 392 9.42 -1.69 -3.22
C LEU A 392 8.67 -2.61 -2.25
N TRP A 393 7.56 -2.13 -1.68
CA TRP A 393 6.73 -2.92 -0.79
C TRP A 393 6.02 -4.06 -1.54
N GLU A 394 5.50 -3.80 -2.74
CA GLU A 394 4.88 -4.81 -3.59
C GLU A 394 5.86 -5.94 -3.90
N GLU A 395 7.08 -5.62 -4.33
CA GLU A 395 8.13 -6.61 -4.61
C GLU A 395 8.49 -7.42 -3.35
N ALA A 396 8.67 -6.74 -2.22
CA ALA A 396 9.08 -7.37 -0.95
C ALA A 396 8.01 -8.32 -0.37
N THR A 397 6.74 -8.16 -0.75
CA THR A 397 5.61 -8.93 -0.20
C THR A 397 5.19 -10.13 -1.06
N ARG A 398 5.78 -10.34 -2.25
CA ARG A 398 5.38 -11.46 -3.14
C ARG A 398 5.70 -12.87 -2.61
N GLY A 399 6.72 -13.01 -1.74
CA GLY A 399 7.36 -14.31 -1.47
C GLY A 399 7.05 -14.98 -0.13
N HIS A 400 6.09 -14.49 0.67
CA HIS A 400 5.93 -14.87 2.09
C HIS A 400 7.25 -14.80 2.89
N GLU A 401 8.12 -13.82 2.58
CA GLU A 401 9.36 -13.57 3.32
C GLU A 401 9.26 -12.23 4.07
N PRO A 402 8.65 -12.20 5.28
CA PRO A 402 8.36 -10.95 5.97
C PRO A 402 9.61 -10.10 6.25
N GLY A 403 10.78 -10.73 6.37
CA GLY A 403 12.05 -10.06 6.58
C GLY A 403 12.52 -9.18 5.42
N LEU A 404 11.93 -9.30 4.23
CA LEU A 404 12.21 -8.41 3.09
C LEU A 404 11.55 -7.03 3.25
N VAL A 405 10.44 -6.95 4.00
CA VAL A 405 9.80 -5.67 4.34
C VAL A 405 10.55 -5.02 5.49
N SER A 406 11.61 -4.30 5.12
CA SER A 406 12.51 -3.59 6.03
C SER A 406 12.76 -2.17 5.54
N ARG A 407 12.90 -1.21 6.48
CA ARG A 407 13.25 0.18 6.15
C ARG A 407 14.51 0.32 5.29
N VAL A 408 15.40 -0.67 5.31
CA VAL A 408 16.64 -0.69 4.51
C VAL A 408 16.37 -0.61 3.01
N ILE A 409 15.25 -1.17 2.52
CA ILE A 409 14.95 -1.16 1.08
C ILE A 409 14.55 0.24 0.59
N ALA A 410 14.18 1.16 1.49
CA ALA A 410 13.89 2.55 1.18
C ALA A 410 15.13 3.47 1.24
N ILE A 411 16.32 2.96 1.56
CA ILE A 411 17.51 3.82 1.67
C ILE A 411 17.83 4.48 0.32
N GLY A 412 17.92 5.81 0.32
CA GLY A 412 18.25 6.60 -0.87
C GLY A 412 17.04 7.01 -1.71
N THR A 413 15.82 6.58 -1.35
CA THR A 413 14.59 7.12 -1.92
C THR A 413 14.20 8.42 -1.23
N ARG A 414 13.33 9.21 -1.86
CA ARG A 414 12.79 10.43 -1.25
C ARG A 414 11.95 10.06 -0.02
N LYS A 415 12.27 10.64 1.14
CA LYS A 415 11.64 10.33 2.44
C LYS A 415 11.86 8.87 2.90
N GLY A 416 12.82 8.16 2.32
CA GLY A 416 13.17 6.81 2.75
C GLY A 416 13.66 6.75 4.20
N GLU A 417 14.25 7.84 4.69
CA GLU A 417 14.65 8.01 6.08
C GLU A 417 13.47 7.92 7.06
N ASN A 418 12.27 8.33 6.64
CA ASN A 418 11.06 8.36 7.46
C ASN A 418 10.25 7.05 7.40
N VAL A 419 10.66 6.10 6.56
CA VAL A 419 10.00 4.79 6.46
C VAL A 419 10.16 4.05 7.76
N ALA A 420 9.04 3.58 8.27
CA ALA A 420 8.97 2.75 9.46
C ALA A 420 8.23 1.44 9.12
N THR A 421 8.89 0.32 9.38
CA THR A 421 8.37 -1.02 9.08
C THR A 421 8.16 -1.82 10.35
N TRP A 422 7.23 -2.75 10.32
CA TRP A 422 7.19 -3.88 11.24
C TRP A 422 7.08 -5.16 10.43
N ASN A 423 7.81 -6.20 10.82
CA ASN A 423 7.55 -7.54 10.32
C ASN A 423 7.75 -8.60 11.40
N SER A 424 7.20 -9.80 11.16
CA SER A 424 7.21 -10.91 12.12
C SER A 424 8.61 -11.50 12.40
N VAL A 425 9.62 -11.18 11.60
CA VAL A 425 11.00 -11.72 11.72
C VAL A 425 11.95 -10.76 12.44
N ILE A 426 11.91 -9.48 12.07
CA ILE A 426 12.82 -8.43 12.55
C ILE A 426 12.19 -7.65 13.70
N GLY A 427 10.86 -7.53 13.72
CA GLY A 427 10.14 -6.64 14.62
C GLY A 427 9.99 -5.23 14.04
N TYR A 428 9.89 -4.24 14.91
CA TYR A 428 9.69 -2.85 14.54
C TYR A 428 11.01 -2.15 14.19
N GLU A 429 11.03 -1.48 13.05
CA GLU A 429 12.11 -0.60 12.58
C GLU A 429 11.53 0.78 12.28
N GLY A 430 11.63 1.72 13.22
CA GLY A 430 11.25 3.13 13.03
C GLY A 430 12.38 4.07 13.44
N ASP A 431 12.08 5.35 13.61
CA ASP A 431 13.05 6.31 14.14
C ASP A 431 13.60 5.87 15.51
N ALA A 432 14.86 6.25 15.78
CA ALA A 432 15.78 5.75 16.82
C ALA A 432 15.13 5.68 18.22
N PRO A 433 15.69 4.85 19.15
CA PRO A 433 14.91 4.13 20.17
C PRO A 433 13.91 5.05 20.88
N LEU A 434 12.67 4.55 21.07
CA LEU A 434 11.58 5.23 21.77
C LEU A 434 12.16 6.12 22.88
N ARG A 435 12.10 7.44 22.68
CA ARG A 435 12.58 8.38 23.68
C ARG A 435 11.85 8.10 24.97
N ASP A 436 12.54 8.34 26.10
CA ASP A 436 11.87 8.18 27.38
C ASP A 436 10.65 9.11 27.40
N ARG A 437 9.51 8.57 27.84
CA ARG A 437 8.24 9.30 27.86
C ARG A 437 8.39 10.64 28.58
N SER A 438 9.13 10.67 29.68
CA SER A 438 9.31 11.89 30.49
C SER A 438 10.11 12.97 29.74
N GLU A 439 11.02 12.57 28.84
CA GLU A 439 11.75 13.52 27.98
C GLU A 439 10.82 14.15 26.94
N VAL A 440 9.97 13.34 26.31
CA VAL A 440 8.98 13.86 25.33
C VAL A 440 7.97 14.78 26.01
N GLU A 441 7.51 14.43 27.21
CA GLU A 441 6.60 15.28 28.00
C GLU A 441 7.26 16.60 28.44
N ALA A 442 8.54 16.57 28.81
CA ALA A 442 9.29 17.78 29.15
C ALA A 442 9.44 18.71 27.94
N ASP A 443 9.76 18.17 26.76
CA ASP A 443 9.88 18.95 25.52
C ASP A 443 8.52 19.50 25.04
N LEU A 444 7.44 18.74 25.23
CA LEU A 444 6.08 19.22 24.98
C LEU A 444 5.74 20.41 25.88
N ALA A 445 6.02 20.31 27.18
CA ALA A 445 5.80 21.41 28.10
C ALA A 445 6.66 22.65 27.75
N ALA A 446 7.91 22.43 27.32
CA ALA A 446 8.82 23.50 26.92
C ALA A 446 8.41 24.20 25.61
N SER A 447 7.72 23.49 24.70
CA SER A 447 7.26 24.04 23.42
C SER A 447 5.87 24.70 23.48
N GLN A 448 5.11 24.50 24.56
CA GLN A 448 3.76 25.07 24.72
C GLN A 448 3.70 26.61 24.58
N PRO A 449 4.62 27.41 25.17
CA PRO A 449 4.57 28.86 25.00
C PRO A 449 4.64 29.31 23.54
N VAL A 450 5.33 28.55 22.68
CA VAL A 450 5.36 28.85 21.25
C VAL A 450 3.99 28.60 20.63
N VAL A 451 3.34 27.48 20.96
CA VAL A 451 1.96 27.21 20.51
C VAL A 451 1.02 28.33 20.93
N ASP A 452 1.18 28.86 22.16
CA ASP A 452 0.34 29.94 22.68
C ASP A 452 0.51 31.25 21.86
N GLU A 453 1.72 31.59 21.42
CA GLU A 453 1.98 32.74 20.54
C GLU A 453 1.25 32.62 19.19
N PHE A 454 1.37 31.46 18.54
CA PHE A 454 0.66 31.21 17.28
C PHE A 454 -0.86 31.14 17.51
N ALA A 455 -1.31 30.52 18.60
CA ALA A 455 -2.73 30.41 18.94
C ALA A 455 -3.38 31.78 19.18
N ALA A 456 -2.64 32.74 19.75
CA ALA A 456 -3.06 34.13 19.91
C ALA A 456 -2.98 34.97 18.62
N GLY A 457 -2.32 34.45 17.57
CA GLY A 457 -2.02 35.20 16.35
C GLY A 457 -0.90 36.23 16.53
N ASP A 458 -0.11 36.14 17.59
CA ASP A 458 1.07 37.01 17.78
C ASP A 458 2.24 36.61 16.88
N ARG A 459 2.17 35.42 16.28
CA ARG A 459 3.11 34.91 15.28
C ARG A 459 2.38 34.16 14.17
N GLU A 460 2.85 34.33 12.94
CA GLU A 460 2.33 33.67 11.73
C GLU A 460 3.23 32.51 11.27
N VAL A 461 2.64 31.55 10.55
CA VAL A 461 3.35 30.37 10.05
C VAL A 461 4.05 30.70 8.75
N GLU A 462 5.38 30.66 8.75
CA GLU A 462 6.19 30.97 7.57
C GLU A 462 6.30 29.79 6.58
N ASP A 463 6.41 28.57 7.10
CA ASP A 463 6.52 27.33 6.32
C ASP A 463 5.71 26.23 7.02
N THR A 464 4.74 25.66 6.31
CA THR A 464 3.91 24.60 6.88
C THR A 464 4.72 23.32 7.10
N GLN A 465 5.81 23.08 6.37
CA GLN A 465 6.57 21.83 6.44
C GLN A 465 7.66 21.83 7.52
N THR A 466 8.03 22.99 8.04
CA THR A 466 9.11 23.15 9.03
C THR A 466 8.74 24.16 10.13
N GLY A 467 9.67 24.46 11.03
CA GLY A 467 9.46 25.47 12.07
C GLY A 467 8.85 24.95 13.38
N PRO A 468 8.67 25.85 14.36
CA PRO A 468 8.48 25.43 15.75
C PRO A 468 7.10 24.81 16.03
N LEU A 469 6.04 25.20 15.31
CA LEU A 469 4.76 24.49 15.41
C LEU A 469 4.87 23.07 14.86
N ARG A 470 5.62 22.88 13.76
CA ARG A 470 5.84 21.55 13.19
C ARG A 470 6.68 20.69 14.14
N ASP A 471 7.66 21.29 14.82
CA ASP A 471 8.43 20.61 15.87
C ASP A 471 7.55 20.18 17.05
N HIS A 472 6.68 21.07 17.56
CA HIS A 472 5.69 20.73 18.59
C HIS A 472 4.75 19.61 18.11
N TYR A 473 4.24 19.70 16.89
CA TYR A 473 3.37 18.69 16.30
C TYR A 473 4.03 17.30 16.25
N ARG A 474 5.34 17.23 15.92
CA ARG A 474 6.08 15.97 15.94
C ARG A 474 6.17 15.39 17.36
N LEU A 475 6.38 16.22 18.38
CA LEU A 475 6.38 15.77 19.77
C LEU A 475 4.99 15.23 20.19
N VAL A 476 3.91 15.87 19.74
CA VAL A 476 2.54 15.39 20.01
C VAL A 476 2.29 14.03 19.33
N GLN A 477 2.76 13.86 18.09
CA GLN A 477 2.65 12.58 17.40
C GLN A 477 3.51 11.49 18.05
N GLU A 478 4.70 11.84 18.53
CA GLU A 478 5.59 10.93 19.26
C GLU A 478 4.93 10.42 20.55
N ILE A 479 4.37 11.31 21.38
CA ILE A 479 3.70 10.91 22.62
C ILE A 479 2.43 10.09 22.34
N LEU A 480 1.68 10.40 21.27
CA LEU A 480 0.52 9.61 20.85
C LEU A 480 0.86 8.20 20.35
N GLY A 481 2.09 8.01 19.88
CA GLY A 481 2.67 6.73 19.49
C GLY A 481 3.06 5.84 20.67
N ASN A 482 3.16 6.39 21.88
CA ASN A 482 3.48 5.65 23.10
C ASN A 482 2.31 4.74 23.53
N ARG A 483 2.61 3.49 23.90
CA ARG A 483 1.64 2.45 24.28
C ARG A 483 0.89 2.75 25.59
N ASP A 484 1.47 3.56 26.46
CA ASP A 484 0.96 3.86 27.80
C ASP A 484 0.02 5.07 27.82
N VAL A 485 -0.02 5.85 26.75
CA VAL A 485 -0.90 7.02 26.59
C VAL A 485 -2.30 6.55 26.18
N ARG A 486 -3.24 6.60 27.14
CA ARG A 486 -4.60 6.03 27.02
C ARG A 486 -5.67 6.92 27.67
N GLY A 487 -6.94 6.65 27.37
CA GLY A 487 -8.10 7.32 27.97
C GLY A 487 -8.04 8.85 27.85
N ALA A 488 -8.43 9.56 28.91
CA ALA A 488 -8.48 11.03 28.95
C ALA A 488 -7.13 11.71 28.64
N GLU A 489 -6.00 11.05 28.97
CA GLU A 489 -4.68 11.58 28.60
C GLU A 489 -4.47 11.55 27.08
N ARG A 490 -4.85 10.44 26.44
CA ARG A 490 -4.76 10.32 25.00
C ARG A 490 -5.65 11.35 24.31
N GLU A 491 -6.88 11.49 24.77
CA GLU A 491 -7.83 12.48 24.22
C GLU A 491 -7.28 13.91 24.33
N ARG A 492 -6.51 14.23 25.38
CA ARG A 492 -5.82 15.53 25.51
C ARG A 492 -4.80 15.72 24.37
N TYR A 493 -3.97 14.72 24.11
CA TYR A 493 -2.96 14.82 23.05
C TYR A 493 -3.56 14.75 21.64
N GLU A 494 -4.68 14.02 21.44
CA GLU A 494 -5.41 14.02 20.18
C GLU A 494 -6.00 15.40 19.88
N ARG A 495 -6.60 16.06 20.89
CA ARG A 495 -7.03 17.47 20.76
C ARG A 495 -5.85 18.41 20.46
N ALA A 496 -4.71 18.22 21.13
CA ALA A 496 -3.52 19.02 20.86
C ALA A 496 -3.00 18.83 19.43
N ARG A 497 -2.98 17.58 18.93
CA ARG A 497 -2.63 17.25 17.54
C ARG A 497 -3.55 17.97 16.57
N ASP A 498 -4.86 17.82 16.77
CA ASP A 498 -5.89 18.32 15.87
C ASP A 498 -5.89 19.85 15.82
N PHE A 499 -5.72 20.51 16.98
CA PHE A 499 -5.55 21.95 17.05
C PHE A 499 -4.26 22.41 16.35
N THR A 500 -3.12 21.78 16.67
CA THR A 500 -1.81 22.21 16.17
C THR A 500 -1.72 22.07 14.65
N ILE A 501 -2.23 20.99 14.06
CA ILE A 501 -2.17 20.81 12.60
C ILE A 501 -2.98 21.89 11.87
N ARG A 502 -4.17 22.23 12.38
CA ARG A 502 -5.00 23.31 11.81
C ARG A 502 -4.38 24.68 12.02
N LEU A 503 -3.65 24.87 13.12
CA LEU A 503 -2.91 26.09 13.37
C LEU A 503 -1.74 26.25 12.37
N ILE A 504 -1.05 25.15 12.05
CA ILE A 504 0.01 25.14 11.01
C ILE A 504 -0.56 25.56 9.65
N PHE A 505 -1.76 25.11 9.32
CA PHE A 505 -2.42 25.39 8.04
C PHE A 505 -3.46 26.52 8.10
N TYR A 506 -3.43 27.33 9.17
CA TYR A 506 -4.44 28.37 9.42
C TYR A 506 -4.55 29.35 8.24
N ASP A 507 -3.39 29.87 7.81
CA ASP A 507 -3.32 30.89 6.75
C ASP A 507 -3.72 30.34 5.38
N HIS A 508 -3.40 29.07 5.11
CA HIS A 508 -3.84 28.34 3.93
C HIS A 508 -3.75 26.82 4.17
N PRO A 509 -4.78 26.03 3.83
CA PRO A 509 -6.05 26.47 3.23
C PRO A 509 -7.19 26.71 4.25
N VAL A 510 -6.95 26.57 5.57
CA VAL A 510 -8.03 26.52 6.59
C VAL A 510 -8.97 27.72 6.54
N ARG A 511 -8.46 28.96 6.64
CA ARG A 511 -9.34 30.15 6.68
C ARG A 511 -10.08 30.39 5.35
N GLU A 512 -9.48 29.98 4.23
CA GLU A 512 -10.08 30.11 2.90
C GLU A 512 -11.24 29.13 2.74
N ARG A 513 -11.01 27.84 3.06
CA ARG A 513 -12.05 26.81 3.04
C ARG A 513 -13.15 27.10 4.07
N PHE A 514 -12.82 27.63 5.24
CA PHE A 514 -13.80 28.07 6.23
C PHE A 514 -14.72 29.18 5.68
N GLN A 515 -14.13 30.21 5.06
CA GLN A 515 -14.91 31.28 4.45
C GLN A 515 -15.81 30.74 3.32
N GLN A 516 -15.26 29.90 2.45
CA GLN A 516 -16.01 29.30 1.34
C GLN A 516 -17.20 28.47 1.84
N ALA A 517 -17.00 27.68 2.90
CA ALA A 517 -18.03 26.79 3.44
C ALA A 517 -19.15 27.54 4.17
N TYR A 518 -18.83 28.65 4.87
CA TYR A 518 -19.74 29.20 5.88
C TYR A 518 -20.14 30.67 5.69
N ALA A 519 -19.74 31.32 4.59
CA ALA A 519 -20.00 32.75 4.34
C ALA A 519 -21.48 33.14 4.51
N GLU A 520 -22.41 32.31 4.03
CA GLU A 520 -23.85 32.61 4.09
C GLU A 520 -24.40 32.57 5.52
N GLU A 521 -24.01 31.57 6.31
CA GLU A 521 -24.43 31.43 7.71
C GLU A 521 -23.83 32.55 8.57
N LEU A 522 -22.58 32.94 8.31
CA LEU A 522 -21.95 34.08 8.96
C LEU A 522 -22.69 35.38 8.61
N ALA A 523 -22.99 35.62 7.33
CA ALA A 523 -23.73 36.80 6.89
C ALA A 523 -25.14 36.86 7.51
N ALA A 524 -25.82 35.72 7.69
CA ALA A 524 -27.08 35.65 8.41
C ALA A 524 -26.91 36.02 9.89
N GLY A 525 -25.92 35.46 10.58
CA GLY A 525 -25.66 35.74 11.99
C GLY A 525 -25.26 37.19 12.28
N TYR A 526 -24.48 37.83 11.40
CA TYR A 526 -24.11 39.25 11.54
C TYR A 526 -25.32 40.17 11.32
N ARG A 527 -26.13 39.92 10.29
CA ARG A 527 -27.36 40.69 10.04
C ARG A 527 -28.35 40.61 11.20
N ASP A 528 -28.53 39.42 11.77
CA ASP A 528 -29.46 39.20 12.89
C ASP A 528 -29.06 39.96 14.16
N LEU A 529 -27.77 40.18 14.37
CA LEU A 529 -27.26 40.99 15.48
C LEU A 529 -27.19 42.49 15.16
N GLY A 530 -27.57 42.91 13.94
CA GLY A 530 -27.46 44.29 13.50
C GLY A 530 -26.02 44.79 13.38
N LEU A 531 -25.06 43.87 13.22
CA LEU A 531 -23.66 44.18 12.99
C LEU A 531 -23.44 44.64 11.54
N PRO A 532 -22.29 45.30 11.25
CA PRO A 532 -21.84 45.48 9.87
C PRO A 532 -21.78 44.14 9.12
N GLN A 533 -21.64 44.21 7.78
CA GLN A 533 -21.44 43.01 6.98
C GLN A 533 -20.30 42.15 7.56
N ALA A 534 -20.52 40.83 7.63
CA ALA A 534 -19.50 39.90 8.09
C ALA A 534 -18.18 40.12 7.31
N PRO A 535 -17.03 40.21 7.99
CA PRO A 535 -15.75 40.35 7.31
C PRO A 535 -15.45 39.09 6.50
N ASP A 536 -14.60 39.24 5.49
CA ASP A 536 -14.05 38.12 4.74
C ASP A 536 -12.92 37.48 5.56
N PHE A 537 -13.22 36.41 6.28
CA PHE A 537 -12.26 35.72 7.14
C PHE A 537 -11.13 35.04 6.37
N ALA A 538 -11.26 34.82 5.06
CA ALA A 538 -10.16 34.32 4.23
C ALA A 538 -9.01 35.33 4.14
N THR A 539 -9.29 36.62 4.37
CA THR A 539 -8.31 37.71 4.27
C THR A 539 -7.70 38.12 5.61
N LEU A 540 -8.21 37.60 6.73
CA LEU A 540 -7.76 37.98 8.06
C LEU A 540 -6.64 37.07 8.55
N GLY A 541 -5.58 37.70 9.07
CA GLY A 541 -4.62 37.01 9.93
C GLY A 541 -5.31 36.57 11.23
N ARG A 542 -4.75 35.56 11.89
CA ARG A 542 -5.39 34.94 13.06
C ARG A 542 -5.74 35.93 14.16
N LYS A 543 -4.86 36.91 14.40
CA LYS A 543 -5.05 37.95 15.42
C LYS A 543 -6.29 38.80 15.16
N ASP A 544 -6.45 39.26 13.91
CA ASP A 544 -7.57 40.09 13.50
C ASP A 544 -8.87 39.26 13.49
N ALA A 545 -8.82 38.01 13.02
CA ALA A 545 -9.96 37.10 13.11
C ALA A 545 -10.41 36.90 14.57
N LEU A 546 -9.48 36.69 15.51
CA LEU A 546 -9.82 36.54 16.93
C LEU A 546 -10.47 37.81 17.53
N ALA A 547 -10.00 39.00 17.12
CA ALA A 547 -10.61 40.26 17.53
C ALA A 547 -12.05 40.40 17.03
N GLU A 548 -12.32 40.02 15.77
CA GLU A 548 -13.68 39.99 15.21
C GLU A 548 -14.58 38.98 15.92
N ILE A 549 -14.05 37.81 16.28
CA ILE A 549 -14.81 36.79 17.02
C ILE A 549 -15.17 37.28 18.43
N GLU A 550 -14.28 38.00 19.12
CA GLU A 550 -14.59 38.64 20.41
C GLU A 550 -15.65 39.74 20.26
N ALA A 551 -15.57 40.57 19.23
CA ALA A 551 -16.60 41.58 18.94
C ALA A 551 -17.97 40.94 18.66
N TYR A 552 -18.00 39.84 17.89
CA TYR A 552 -19.21 39.06 17.64
C TYR A 552 -19.79 38.49 18.93
N LYS A 553 -18.94 37.93 19.81
CA LYS A 553 -19.38 37.39 21.12
C LYS A 553 -20.01 38.46 22.00
N ALA A 554 -19.41 39.64 22.08
CA ALA A 554 -19.95 40.75 22.85
C ALA A 554 -21.33 41.19 22.34
N ALA A 555 -21.53 41.24 21.02
CA ALA A 555 -22.81 41.55 20.41
C ALA A 555 -23.87 40.46 20.68
N LEU A 556 -23.47 39.19 20.62
CA LEU A 556 -24.34 38.05 20.93
C LEU A 556 -24.82 38.09 22.39
N ASP A 557 -23.92 38.40 23.34
CA ASP A 557 -24.25 38.49 24.77
C ASP A 557 -25.14 39.69 25.10
N ALA A 558 -25.01 40.78 24.35
CA ALA A 558 -25.85 41.96 24.49
C ALA A 558 -27.27 41.74 23.93
N ALA A 559 -27.47 40.75 23.05
CA ALA A 559 -28.77 40.45 22.47
C ALA A 559 -29.70 39.78 23.49
N PRO A 560 -30.88 40.35 23.83
CA PRO A 560 -31.77 39.77 24.85
C PRO A 560 -32.30 38.36 24.51
N ARG A 561 -32.45 38.06 23.22
CA ARG A 561 -32.87 36.78 22.67
C ARG A 561 -32.20 36.57 21.31
N PRO A 562 -30.94 36.08 21.27
CA PRO A 562 -30.25 35.86 20.01
C PRO A 562 -31.01 34.82 19.17
N SER A 563 -30.99 34.98 17.85
CA SER A 563 -31.64 34.05 16.92
C SER A 563 -30.88 32.71 16.83
N ALA A 564 -31.47 31.73 16.14
CA ALA A 564 -30.77 30.49 15.82
C ALA A 564 -29.57 30.75 14.88
N ALA A 565 -29.71 31.66 13.91
CA ALA A 565 -28.62 32.04 13.01
C ALA A 565 -27.46 32.73 13.76
N ALA A 566 -27.77 33.62 14.71
CA ALA A 566 -26.74 34.27 15.52
C ALA A 566 -25.96 33.27 16.40
N ARG A 567 -26.67 32.30 17.01
CA ARG A 567 -26.02 31.21 17.76
C ARG A 567 -25.19 30.30 16.86
N ARG A 568 -25.68 29.98 15.66
CA ARG A 568 -24.97 29.15 14.68
C ARG A 568 -23.68 29.84 14.22
N ALA A 569 -23.74 31.12 13.85
CA ALA A 569 -22.55 31.87 13.47
C ALA A 569 -21.53 31.97 14.62
N TRP A 570 -21.98 32.13 15.87
CA TRP A 570 -21.08 32.02 17.02
C TRP A 570 -20.39 30.66 17.09
N THR A 571 -21.13 29.55 16.99
CA THR A 571 -20.54 28.21 16.98
C THR A 571 -19.52 28.05 15.87
N LEU A 572 -19.82 28.51 14.65
CA LEU A 572 -18.88 28.42 13.52
C LEU A 572 -17.61 29.24 13.79
N LEU A 573 -17.74 30.47 14.31
CA LEU A 573 -16.61 31.33 14.62
C LEU A 573 -15.76 30.81 15.79
N SER A 574 -16.41 30.40 16.88
CA SER A 574 -15.73 29.87 18.07
C SER A 574 -15.06 28.54 17.77
N ASP A 575 -15.78 27.62 17.18
CA ASP A 575 -15.30 26.26 16.98
C ASP A 575 -14.40 26.19 15.75
N GLY A 576 -14.68 26.96 14.70
CA GLY A 576 -13.94 26.91 13.44
C GLY A 576 -12.66 27.73 13.43
N LEU A 577 -12.70 29.01 13.80
CA LEU A 577 -11.53 29.91 13.65
C LEU A 577 -10.77 30.15 14.95
N ARG A 578 -11.44 30.12 16.10
CA ARG A 578 -10.78 30.27 17.41
C ARG A 578 -10.21 28.93 17.90
N ASP A 579 -11.08 27.95 18.11
CA ASP A 579 -10.73 26.67 18.73
C ASP A 579 -10.25 25.63 17.72
N LEU A 580 -10.39 25.89 16.41
CA LEU A 580 -9.94 25.02 15.31
C LEU A 580 -10.38 23.55 15.51
N LYS A 581 -11.66 23.35 15.82
CA LYS A 581 -12.24 22.04 16.07
C LYS A 581 -12.46 21.26 14.78
N ILE A 582 -12.20 19.95 14.82
CA ILE A 582 -12.32 19.05 13.68
C ILE A 582 -13.75 18.99 13.09
N GLU A 583 -14.76 19.26 13.91
CA GLU A 583 -16.17 19.25 13.50
C GLU A 583 -16.55 20.42 12.60
N VAL A 584 -15.76 21.50 12.58
CA VAL A 584 -15.97 22.70 11.75
C VAL A 584 -14.83 22.91 10.76
N VAL A 585 -13.61 22.48 11.10
CA VAL A 585 -12.44 22.48 10.22
C VAL A 585 -12.02 21.01 10.03
N PRO A 586 -12.57 20.30 9.07
CA PRO A 586 -12.31 18.86 8.89
C PRO A 586 -10.86 18.61 8.39
N ASN A 587 -10.41 17.36 8.36
CA ASN A 587 -9.00 17.03 8.06
C ASN A 587 -8.62 17.33 6.61
N GLU A 588 -9.60 17.30 5.73
CA GLU A 588 -9.55 17.64 4.32
C GLU A 588 -9.03 19.06 4.11
N TRP A 589 -9.08 19.93 5.12
CA TRP A 589 -8.60 21.31 5.04
C TRP A 589 -7.15 21.50 5.55
N VAL A 590 -6.40 20.42 5.83
CA VAL A 590 -5.03 20.48 6.40
C VAL A 590 -4.03 19.51 5.79
#